data_AF-A0AAV4LFF2-F1
#
_entry.id   AF-A0AAV4LFF2-F1
#
_cell.length_a   1.000
_cell.length_b   1.000
_cell.length_c   1.000
_cell.angle_alpha   90.00
_cell.angle_beta   90.00
_cell.angle_gamma   90.00
#
_symmetry.space_group_name_H-M   'P 1'
#
loop_
_entity.id
_entity.type
_entity.pdbx_description
1 polymer ?
#
loop_
_entity_poly.entity_id
_entity_poly.type
_entity_poly.pdbx_seq_one_letter_code
_entity_poly.pdbx_strand_id
1 'polypeptide(L)'
;MVSTNVMALYSSTLSYLAVFQKQKYLATTIVIGVITILGALLKQWLLDHFQNFLLMIGTLLIPVGALMIVDYYLVNRGYYDPDEIINGTKKLYWYFKGVNVYTYISYFLGAGFGYYFTYVRTLPTGATILTFLVTSVVYWGLIKMTGKSVVPKNIEKPRELSTGFQNTK
;
A
#
# COMPACT_ATOMS: atom_id res chain seq x y z
N MET A 1 28.04 -2.12 -1.90
CA MET A 1 27.26 -2.72 -2.99
C MET A 1 26.52 -3.99 -2.53
N VAL A 2 27.17 -4.93 -1.85
CA VAL A 2 26.52 -6.17 -1.38
C VAL A 2 25.40 -5.92 -0.35
N SER A 3 25.57 -4.99 0.60
CA SER A 3 24.59 -4.76 1.67
C SER A 3 23.22 -4.27 1.17
N THR A 4 23.19 -3.41 0.15
CA THR A 4 21.93 -2.89 -0.44
C THR A 4 21.16 -4.01 -1.16
N ASN A 5 21.86 -4.89 -1.87
CA ASN A 5 21.25 -6.03 -2.57
C ASN A 5 20.64 -7.03 -1.57
N VAL A 6 21.33 -7.26 -0.44
CA VAL A 6 20.80 -8.11 0.63
C VAL A 6 19.55 -7.50 1.26
N MET A 7 19.51 -6.19 1.50
CA MET A 7 18.30 -5.51 2.03
C MET A 7 17.11 -5.59 1.06
N ALA A 8 17.34 -5.42 -0.25
CA ALA A 8 16.28 -5.52 -1.25
C ALA A 8 15.71 -6.95 -1.34
N LEU A 9 16.59 -7.96 -1.33
CA LEU A 9 16.18 -9.37 -1.33
C LEU A 9 15.41 -9.72 -0.05
N TYR A 10 15.91 -9.29 1.11
CA TYR A 10 15.27 -9.49 2.41
C TYR A 10 13.85 -8.89 2.45
N SER A 11 13.70 -7.63 2.01
CA SER A 11 12.42 -6.94 1.98
C SER A 11 11.42 -7.63 1.05
N SER A 12 11.89 -8.16 -0.09
CA SER A 12 11.08 -8.89 -1.05
C SER A 12 10.60 -10.23 -0.47
N THR A 13 11.49 -10.97 0.21
CA THR A 13 11.15 -12.21 0.91
C THR A 13 10.14 -11.98 2.02
N LEU A 14 10.35 -10.96 2.87
CA LEU A 14 9.40 -10.63 3.94
C LEU A 14 8.03 -10.25 3.38
N SER A 15 7.99 -9.41 2.34
CA SER A 15 6.74 -9.03 1.69
C SER A 15 6.00 -10.25 1.14
N TYR A 16 6.72 -11.21 0.54
CA TYR A 16 6.13 -12.45 0.06
C TYR A 16 5.57 -13.32 1.20
N LEU A 17 6.31 -13.47 2.29
CA LEU A 17 5.88 -14.26 3.45
C LEU A 17 4.73 -13.61 4.21
N ALA A 18 4.64 -12.28 4.21
CA ALA A 18 3.51 -11.54 4.77
C ALA A 18 2.20 -11.85 4.00
N VAL A 19 2.29 -12.01 2.68
CA VAL A 19 1.13 -12.40 1.84
C VAL A 19 0.85 -13.91 1.94
N PHE A 20 1.90 -14.74 1.92
CA PHE A 20 1.80 -16.19 1.95
C PHE A 20 2.48 -16.77 3.19
N GLN A 21 1.76 -16.75 4.31
CA GLN A 21 2.26 -17.14 5.64
C GLN A 21 2.68 -18.62 5.77
N LYS A 22 2.39 -19.47 4.79
CA LYS A 22 2.61 -20.93 4.86
C LYS A 22 3.96 -21.41 4.29
N GLN A 23 4.80 -20.53 3.75
CA GLN A 23 6.02 -20.92 3.03
C GLN A 23 7.29 -20.81 3.90
N LYS A 24 8.28 -21.66 3.63
CA LYS A 24 9.57 -21.64 4.35
C LYS A 24 10.46 -20.50 3.83
N TYR A 25 11.02 -19.72 4.74
CA TYR A 25 11.86 -18.56 4.44
C TYR A 25 13.00 -18.85 3.44
N LEU A 26 13.74 -19.96 3.63
CA LEU A 26 14.87 -20.30 2.74
C LEU A 26 14.42 -20.63 1.32
N ALA A 27 13.32 -21.38 1.16
CA ALA A 27 12.79 -21.72 -0.15
C ALA A 27 12.33 -20.46 -0.89
N THR A 28 11.59 -19.58 -0.22
CA THR A 28 11.16 -18.30 -0.77
C THR A 28 12.34 -17.41 -1.15
N THR A 29 13.37 -17.30 -0.30
CA THR A 29 14.56 -16.48 -0.58
C THR A 29 15.30 -16.97 -1.82
N ILE A 30 15.46 -18.29 -1.98
CA ILE A 30 16.11 -18.88 -3.16
C ILE A 30 15.28 -18.60 -4.41
N VAL A 31 13.97 -18.78 -4.36
CA VAL A 31 13.07 -18.52 -5.50
C VAL A 31 13.15 -17.05 -5.93
N ILE A 32 13.02 -16.11 -4.98
CA ILE A 32 13.13 -14.68 -5.27
C ILE A 32 14.52 -14.34 -5.79
N GLY A 33 15.58 -14.95 -5.24
CA GLY A 33 16.95 -14.79 -5.72
C GLY A 33 17.12 -15.23 -7.17
N VAL A 34 16.60 -16.39 -7.55
CA VAL A 34 16.62 -16.89 -8.93
C VAL A 34 15.86 -15.95 -9.85
N ILE A 35 14.64 -15.52 -9.48
CA ILE A 35 13.85 -14.56 -10.27
C ILE A 35 14.63 -13.25 -10.46
N THR A 36 15.31 -12.77 -9.42
CA THR A 36 16.12 -11.54 -9.47
C THR A 36 17.30 -11.69 -10.41
N ILE A 37 17.99 -12.84 -10.39
CA ILE A 37 19.09 -13.16 -11.32
C ILE A 37 18.57 -13.21 -12.76
N LEU A 38 17.44 -13.87 -13.00
CA LEU A 38 16.82 -13.93 -14.32
C LEU A 38 16.43 -12.54 -14.83
N GLY A 39 15.85 -11.70 -13.97
CA GLY A 39 15.55 -10.29 -14.29
C GLY A 39 16.81 -9.49 -14.60
N ALA A 40 17.92 -9.75 -13.91
CA ALA A 40 19.21 -9.11 -14.19
C ALA A 40 19.79 -9.49 -15.57
N LEU A 41 19.44 -10.65 -16.12
CA LEU A 41 19.80 -11.02 -17.49
C LEU A 41 19.06 -10.15 -18.52
N LEU A 42 17.85 -9.70 -18.21
CA LEU A 42 17.05 -8.80 -19.04
C LEU A 42 17.46 -7.32 -18.90
N LYS A 43 18.56 -7.01 -18.18
CA LYS A 43 19.01 -5.63 -17.93
C LYS A 43 19.16 -4.81 -19.21
N GLN A 44 19.58 -5.43 -20.32
CA GLN A 44 19.84 -4.70 -21.55
C GLN A 44 18.55 -4.15 -22.16
N TRP A 45 17.52 -4.99 -22.26
CA TRP A 45 16.19 -4.57 -22.68
C TRP A 45 15.59 -3.51 -21.74
N LEU A 46 15.83 -3.67 -20.43
CA LEU A 46 15.39 -2.72 -19.42
C LEU A 46 16.06 -1.36 -19.58
N LEU A 47 17.35 -1.31 -19.92
CA LEU A 47 18.08 -0.05 -20.13
C LEU A 47 17.55 0.69 -21.36
N ASP A 48 17.26 -0.04 -22.45
CA ASP A 48 16.69 0.54 -23.66
C ASP A 48 15.28 1.14 -23.42
N HIS A 49 14.52 0.56 -22.51
CA HIS A 49 13.14 0.98 -22.17
C HIS A 49 13.03 1.62 -20.78
N PHE A 50 14.15 2.04 -20.18
CA PHE A 50 14.22 2.39 -18.76
C PHE A 50 13.24 3.51 -18.39
N GLN A 51 13.15 4.54 -19.25
CA GLN A 51 12.21 5.63 -19.05
C GLN A 51 10.75 5.15 -19.06
N ASN A 52 10.38 4.29 -20.00
CA ASN A 52 9.02 3.73 -20.06
C ASN A 52 8.72 2.84 -18.85
N PHE A 53 9.70 2.08 -18.37
CA PHE A 53 9.57 1.29 -17.15
C PHE A 53 9.34 2.17 -15.91
N LEU A 54 10.11 3.26 -15.77
CA LEU A 54 9.91 4.23 -14.68
C LEU A 54 8.54 4.90 -14.75
N LEU A 55 8.08 5.27 -15.95
CA LEU A 55 6.75 5.84 -16.14
C LEU A 55 5.65 4.85 -15.80
N MET A 56 5.77 3.59 -16.23
CA MET A 56 4.82 2.53 -15.92
C MET A 56 4.74 2.29 -14.40
N ILE A 57 5.86 2.12 -13.71
CA ILE A 57 5.85 1.92 -12.25
C ILE A 57 5.34 3.17 -11.53
N GLY A 58 5.77 4.36 -11.95
CA GLY A 58 5.32 5.63 -11.36
C GLY A 58 3.80 5.79 -11.46
N THR A 59 3.23 5.57 -12.64
CA THR A 59 1.78 5.67 -12.87
C THR A 59 0.97 4.65 -12.06
N LEU A 60 1.53 3.46 -11.78
CA LEU A 60 0.88 2.46 -10.92
C LEU A 60 1.04 2.77 -9.43
N LEU A 61 2.19 3.30 -9.00
CA LEU A 61 2.44 3.59 -7.58
C LEU A 61 1.69 4.82 -7.06
N ILE A 62 1.48 5.84 -7.91
CA ILE A 62 0.81 7.09 -7.51
C ILE A 62 -0.62 6.83 -6.97
N PRO A 63 -1.50 6.08 -7.66
CA PRO A 63 -2.82 5.73 -7.13
C PRO A 63 -2.76 4.95 -5.82
N VAL A 64 -1.80 4.03 -5.64
CA VAL A 64 -1.64 3.29 -4.36
C VAL A 64 -1.35 4.27 -3.22
N GLY A 65 -0.39 5.18 -3.41
CA GLY A 65 -0.07 6.20 -2.40
C GLY A 65 -1.25 7.12 -2.09
N ALA A 66 -2.01 7.52 -3.10
CA ALA A 66 -3.22 8.33 -2.94
C ALA A 66 -4.27 7.63 -2.06
N LEU A 67 -4.51 6.33 -2.32
CA LEU A 67 -5.46 5.52 -1.55
C LEU A 67 -5.02 5.38 -0.10
N MET A 68 -3.73 5.09 0.16
CA MET A 68 -3.22 4.96 1.53
C MET A 68 -3.37 6.27 2.33
N ILE A 69 -3.05 7.42 1.71
CA ILE A 69 -3.17 8.73 2.38
C ILE A 69 -4.63 9.04 2.69
N VAL A 70 -5.54 8.85 1.73
CA VAL A 70 -6.98 9.14 1.93
C VAL A 70 -7.60 8.18 2.92
N ASP A 71 -7.26 6.89 2.86
CA ASP A 71 -7.77 5.90 3.81
C ASP A 71 -7.35 6.24 5.25
N TYR A 72 -6.08 6.56 5.45
CA TYR A 72 -5.56 6.89 6.79
C TYR A 72 -6.12 8.22 7.31
N TYR A 73 -6.00 9.31 6.55
CA TYR A 73 -6.31 10.66 7.05
C TYR A 73 -7.80 11.04 6.93
N LEU A 74 -8.46 10.69 5.82
CA LEU A 74 -9.83 11.13 5.56
C LEU A 74 -10.87 10.12 6.03
N VAL A 75 -10.63 8.82 5.82
CA VAL A 75 -11.60 7.77 6.15
C VAL A 75 -11.48 7.34 7.61
N ASN A 76 -10.28 6.95 8.04
CA ASN A 76 -10.02 6.42 9.37
C ASN A 76 -9.59 7.49 10.39
N ARG A 77 -9.48 8.76 9.96
CA ARG A 77 -9.15 9.93 10.80
C ARG A 77 -7.90 9.72 11.67
N GLY A 78 -6.92 8.99 11.14
CA GLY A 78 -5.63 8.72 11.80
C GLY A 78 -5.66 7.63 12.87
N TYR A 79 -6.76 6.90 13.05
CA TYR A 79 -6.84 5.83 14.04
C TYR A 79 -6.94 4.44 13.41
N TYR A 80 -5.97 3.58 13.74
CA TYR A 80 -6.07 2.15 13.52
C TYR A 80 -5.95 1.42 14.86
N ASP A 81 -6.83 0.45 15.10
CA ASP A 81 -6.76 -0.43 16.27
C ASP A 81 -5.67 -1.50 16.02
N PRO A 82 -4.53 -1.47 16.73
CA PRO A 82 -3.42 -2.39 16.51
C PRO A 82 -3.78 -3.84 16.86
N ASP A 83 -4.62 -4.04 17.88
CA ASP A 83 -5.06 -5.38 18.30
C ASP A 83 -5.93 -6.02 17.23
N GLU A 84 -6.72 -5.20 16.53
CA GLU A 84 -7.58 -5.64 15.43
C GLU A 84 -6.79 -5.94 14.14
N ILE A 85 -5.72 -5.20 13.85
CA ILE A 85 -4.84 -5.48 12.71
C ILE A 85 -4.12 -6.81 12.89
N ILE A 86 -3.66 -7.10 14.12
CA ILE A 86 -2.86 -8.29 14.42
C ILE A 86 -3.75 -9.53 14.58
N ASN A 87 -4.84 -9.42 15.36
CA ASN A 87 -5.65 -10.57 15.74
C ASN A 87 -6.89 -10.76 14.87
N GLY A 88 -7.32 -9.74 14.11
CA GLY A 88 -8.46 -9.82 13.19
C GLY A 88 -9.79 -10.22 13.83
N THR A 89 -9.93 -10.03 15.14
CA THR A 89 -10.98 -10.67 15.96
C THR A 89 -12.37 -10.07 15.70
N LYS A 90 -12.46 -8.75 15.46
CA LYS A 90 -13.74 -8.06 15.16
C LYS A 90 -14.01 -7.95 13.65
N LYS A 91 -13.09 -8.42 12.79
CA LYS A 91 -13.09 -8.28 11.33
C LYS A 91 -13.38 -6.85 10.85
N LEU A 92 -12.97 -5.84 11.62
CA LEU A 92 -13.34 -4.45 11.37
C LEU A 92 -12.77 -3.93 10.04
N TYR A 93 -11.52 -4.29 9.75
CA TYR A 93 -10.83 -4.01 8.48
C TYR A 93 -11.05 -5.10 7.42
N TRP A 94 -11.67 -6.22 7.82
CA TRP A 94 -12.11 -7.28 6.93
C TRP A 94 -13.49 -6.91 6.39
N TYR A 95 -13.49 -6.10 5.33
CA TYR A 95 -14.65 -5.85 4.47
C TYR A 95 -15.21 -7.17 3.89
N PHE A 96 -16.07 -7.14 2.86
CA PHE A 96 -16.67 -8.36 2.32
C PHE A 96 -15.58 -9.39 1.93
N LYS A 97 -15.47 -10.48 2.71
CA LYS A 97 -14.48 -11.54 2.51
C LYS A 97 -13.00 -11.10 2.65
N GLY A 98 -12.70 -9.96 3.28
CA GLY A 98 -11.34 -9.43 3.46
C GLY A 98 -10.84 -8.51 2.34
N VAL A 99 -11.71 -8.10 1.40
CA VAL A 99 -11.33 -7.33 0.21
C VAL A 99 -12.19 -6.07 0.10
N ASN A 100 -11.59 -4.87 0.06
CA ASN A 100 -12.30 -3.62 -0.20
C ASN A 100 -12.41 -3.38 -1.71
N VAL A 101 -13.51 -3.84 -2.30
CA VAL A 101 -13.79 -3.70 -3.75
C VAL A 101 -13.74 -2.24 -4.22
N TYR A 102 -14.12 -1.28 -3.36
CA TYR A 102 -14.07 0.15 -3.70
C TYR A 102 -12.64 0.67 -3.86
N THR A 103 -11.69 0.15 -3.07
CA THR A 103 -10.26 0.45 -3.21
C THR A 103 -9.74 -0.02 -4.56
N TYR A 104 -10.11 -1.23 -4.99
CA TYR A 104 -9.71 -1.76 -6.31
C TYR A 104 -10.32 -0.96 -7.45
N ILE A 105 -11.62 -0.64 -7.38
CA ILE A 105 -12.28 0.17 -8.41
C ILE A 105 -11.61 1.55 -8.53
N SER A 106 -11.36 2.20 -7.39
CA SER A 106 -10.69 3.50 -7.35
C SER A 106 -9.26 3.42 -7.89
N TYR A 107 -8.54 2.35 -7.55
CA TYR A 107 -7.20 2.07 -8.06
C TYR A 107 -7.19 1.90 -9.58
N PHE A 108 -8.06 1.06 -10.14
CA PHE A 108 -8.10 0.84 -11.58
C PHE A 108 -8.53 2.09 -12.36
N LEU A 109 -9.47 2.87 -11.82
CA LEU A 109 -9.86 4.16 -12.40
C LEU A 109 -8.70 5.16 -12.36
N GLY A 110 -8.00 5.26 -11.23
CA GLY A 110 -6.82 6.10 -11.06
C GLY A 110 -5.66 5.69 -11.98
N ALA A 111 -5.30 4.41 -12.00
CA ALA A 111 -4.25 3.87 -12.84
C ALA A 111 -4.57 4.02 -14.33
N GLY A 112 -5.82 3.77 -14.74
CA GLY A 112 -6.29 3.98 -16.11
C GLY A 112 -6.22 5.44 -16.53
N PHE A 113 -6.65 6.36 -15.66
CA PHE A 113 -6.52 7.80 -15.89
C PHE A 113 -5.04 8.22 -16.00
N GLY A 114 -4.21 7.79 -15.06
CA GLY A 114 -2.78 8.10 -15.05
C GLY A 114 -2.07 7.58 -16.29
N TYR A 115 -2.37 6.34 -16.71
CA TYR A 115 -1.85 5.77 -17.93
C TYR A 115 -2.30 6.56 -19.16
N TYR A 116 -3.59 6.89 -19.28
CA TYR A 116 -4.13 7.65 -20.41
C TYR A 116 -3.48 9.04 -20.55
N PHE A 117 -3.36 9.79 -19.45
CA PHE A 117 -2.77 11.14 -19.48
C PHE A 117 -1.23 11.14 -19.49
N THR A 118 -0.58 10.01 -19.20
CA THR A 118 0.87 9.88 -19.36
C THR A 118 1.26 9.50 -20.78
N TYR A 119 0.47 8.66 -21.46
CA TYR A 119 0.82 8.11 -22.78
C TYR A 119 0.05 8.71 -23.97
N VAL A 120 -1.19 9.17 -23.80
CA VAL A 120 -2.04 9.65 -24.91
C VAL A 120 -2.07 11.18 -25.00
N ARG A 121 -2.20 11.88 -23.87
CA ARG A 121 -2.19 13.35 -23.82
C ARG A 121 -1.34 13.85 -22.67
N THR A 122 -0.06 14.07 -22.94
CA THR A 122 0.88 14.68 -22.00
C THR A 122 0.40 16.09 -21.63
N LEU A 123 -0.07 16.23 -20.40
CA LEU A 123 -0.45 17.52 -19.83
C LEU A 123 0.81 18.29 -19.39
N PRO A 124 0.92 19.60 -19.67
CA PRO A 124 2.08 20.42 -19.30
C PRO A 124 2.36 20.44 -17.79
N THR A 125 1.31 20.29 -16.97
CA THR A 125 1.38 20.29 -15.50
C THR A 125 1.77 18.93 -14.90
N GLY A 126 1.99 17.91 -15.73
CA GLY A 126 2.27 16.54 -15.29
C GLY A 126 0.98 15.79 -14.88
N ALA A 127 0.84 14.55 -15.34
CA ALA A 127 -0.34 13.73 -15.05
C ALA A 127 -0.41 13.29 -13.58
N THR A 128 0.71 13.30 -12.85
CA THR A 128 0.85 12.66 -11.53
C THR A 128 -0.05 13.27 -10.45
N ILE A 129 -0.06 14.60 -10.32
CA ILE A 129 -0.88 15.31 -9.32
C ILE A 129 -2.38 15.14 -9.63
N LEU A 130 -2.77 15.22 -10.89
CA LEU A 130 -4.16 15.02 -11.30
C LEU A 130 -4.61 13.59 -11.05
N THR A 131 -3.77 12.60 -11.36
CA THR A 131 -4.06 11.19 -11.11
C THR A 131 -4.25 10.93 -9.61
N PHE A 132 -3.40 11.52 -8.78
CA PHE A 132 -3.52 11.47 -7.33
C PHE A 132 -4.87 12.05 -6.88
N LEU A 133 -5.20 13.28 -7.28
CA LEU A 133 -6.44 13.95 -6.89
C LEU A 133 -7.68 13.19 -7.35
N VAL A 134 -7.71 12.72 -8.60
CA VAL A 134 -8.83 11.93 -9.14
C VAL A 134 -9.01 10.64 -8.33
N THR A 135 -7.93 9.90 -8.08
CA THR A 135 -7.98 8.67 -7.27
C THR A 135 -8.51 8.95 -5.87
N SER A 136 -8.03 10.03 -5.23
CA SER A 136 -8.46 10.46 -3.90
C SER A 136 -9.94 10.82 -3.85
N VAL A 137 -10.42 11.62 -4.80
CA VAL A 137 -11.82 12.08 -4.87
C VAL A 137 -12.76 10.90 -5.13
N VAL A 138 -12.39 10.02 -6.06
CA VAL A 138 -13.20 8.82 -6.39
C VAL A 138 -13.30 7.90 -5.18
N TYR A 139 -12.19 7.60 -4.51
CA TYR A 139 -12.19 6.74 -3.33
C TYR A 139 -13.01 7.33 -2.18
N TRP A 140 -12.80 8.62 -1.88
CA TRP A 140 -13.53 9.31 -0.82
C TRP A 140 -15.03 9.39 -1.11
N GLY A 141 -15.40 9.69 -2.35
CA GLY A 141 -16.79 9.71 -2.80
C GLY A 141 -17.48 8.35 -2.65
N LEU A 142 -16.84 7.28 -3.10
CA LEU A 142 -17.38 5.91 -3.00
C LEU A 142 -17.57 5.47 -1.54
N ILE A 143 -16.61 5.78 -0.66
CA ILE A 143 -16.73 5.43 0.75
C ILE A 143 -17.82 6.24 1.44
N LYS A 144 -17.91 7.54 1.15
CA LYS A 144 -18.95 8.41 1.71
C LYS A 144 -20.35 7.98 1.28
N MET A 145 -20.54 7.57 0.02
CA MET A 145 -21.81 7.03 -0.48
C MET A 145 -22.19 5.70 0.17
N THR A 146 -21.20 4.90 0.57
CA THR A 146 -21.43 3.58 1.18
C THR A 146 -21.66 3.66 2.70
N GLY A 147 -21.38 4.80 3.34
CA GLY A 147 -21.57 5.00 4.79
C GLY A 147 -20.71 4.10 5.68
N LYS A 148 -19.77 3.33 5.10
CA LYS A 148 -18.85 2.45 5.81
C LYS A 148 -17.66 3.27 6.32
N SER A 149 -17.86 4.00 7.41
CA SER A 149 -16.74 4.42 8.26
C SER A 149 -16.37 3.25 9.15
N VAL A 150 -15.12 2.78 9.05
CA VAL A 150 -14.59 1.66 9.84
C VAL A 150 -14.26 2.07 11.29
N VAL A 151 -14.40 3.36 11.63
CA VAL A 151 -14.08 3.87 12.96
C VAL A 151 -15.22 3.57 13.96
N PRO A 152 -14.98 2.73 14.98
CA PRO A 152 -15.94 2.58 16.06
C PRO A 152 -15.95 3.88 16.87
N LYS A 153 -17.15 4.43 17.10
CA LYS A 153 -17.41 5.74 17.73
C LYS A 153 -16.96 5.84 19.21
N ASN A 154 -16.27 4.84 19.75
CA ASN A 154 -15.93 4.78 21.16
C ASN A 154 -14.44 4.45 21.35
N ILE A 155 -13.61 5.49 21.34
CA ILE A 155 -12.25 5.42 21.86
C ILE A 155 -12.15 6.54 22.89
N GLU A 156 -12.44 6.15 24.12
CA GLU A 156 -12.08 6.89 25.32
C GLU A 156 -10.58 7.14 25.27
N LYS A 157 -10.18 8.39 25.51
CA LYS A 157 -8.80 8.87 25.47
C LYS A 157 -7.86 7.86 26.17
N PRO A 158 -6.66 7.60 25.63
CA PRO A 158 -5.68 6.75 26.30
C PRO A 158 -5.53 7.23 27.74
N ARG A 159 -5.94 6.36 28.68
CA ARG A 159 -5.85 6.60 30.11
C ARG A 159 -4.40 6.95 30.39
N GLU A 160 -4.17 8.21 30.75
CA GLU A 160 -2.89 8.71 31.18
C GLU A 160 -2.31 7.75 32.20
N LEU A 161 -1.01 7.50 32.07
CA LEU A 161 -0.17 6.68 32.93
C LEU A 161 -0.30 7.14 34.38
N SER A 162 -1.34 6.69 35.07
CA SER A 162 -1.51 6.90 36.49
C SER A 162 -0.54 5.97 37.22
N THR A 163 0.52 6.57 37.74
CA THR A 163 0.97 6.37 39.12
C THR A 163 1.14 4.93 39.58
N GLY A 164 2.37 4.43 39.56
CA GLY A 164 2.66 3.08 40.09
C GLY A 164 4.13 2.72 40.28
N PHE A 165 5.03 3.68 40.53
CA PHE A 165 6.37 3.39 41.06
C PHE A 165 6.75 4.41 42.14
N GLN A 166 5.96 4.40 43.21
CA GLN A 166 6.35 4.92 44.53
C GLN A 166 6.21 3.75 45.51
N ASN A 167 7.26 3.53 46.30
CA ASN A 167 7.44 2.56 47.40
C ASN A 167 8.00 1.17 47.08
N THR A 168 9.32 1.10 47.08
CA THR A 168 10.07 0.09 47.84
C THR A 168 11.24 0.78 48.58
N LYS A 169 11.04 1.06 49.87
CA LYS A 169 12.08 1.15 50.88
C LYS A 169 11.66 0.31 52.07
#